data_AF-A0A7J4KHG9-F1
#
_entry.id   AF-A0A7J4KHG9-F1
#
_cell.length_a   1.000
_cell.length_b   1.000
_cell.length_c   1.000
_cell.angle_alpha   90.00
_cell.angle_beta   90.00
_cell.angle_gamma   90.00
#
_symmetry.space_group_name_H-M   'P 1'
#
loop_
_entity.id
_entity.type
_entity.pdbx_description
1 polymer ?
#
loop_
_entity_poly.entity_id
_entity_poly.type
_entity_poly.pdbx_seq_one_letter_code
_entity_poly.pdbx_strand_id
1 'polypeptide(L)' 'GRVVKGIDVVRAIAQVETMTKYGVMEDWPIDDIIIESITIIHSS' A
#
# COMPACT_ATOMS: atom_id res chain seq x y z
N GLY A 1 5.99 8.54 10.42
CA GLY A 1 4.69 8.29 11.08
C GLY A 1 4.61 6.84 11.53
N ARG A 2 3.60 6.47 12.32
CA ARG A 2 3.33 5.08 12.71
C ARG A 2 1.87 4.78 12.40
N VAL A 3 1.61 3.61 11.81
CA VAL A 3 0.24 3.13 11.61
C VAL A 3 -0.37 2.83 12.98
N VAL A 4 -1.37 3.61 13.39
CA VAL A 4 -2.09 3.42 14.66
C VAL A 4 -3.44 2.72 14.49
N LYS A 5 -3.94 2.63 13.25
CA LYS A 5 -5.17 1.93 12.85
C LYS A 5 -4.98 1.33 11.45
N GLY A 6 -5.61 0.18 11.17
CA GLY A 6 -5.57 -0.46 9.84
C GLY A 6 -4.31 -1.29 9.54
N ILE A 7 -3.64 -1.86 10.55
CA ILE A 7 -2.42 -2.68 10.33
C ILE A 7 -2.70 -3.99 9.58
N ASP A 8 -3.91 -4.52 9.72
CA ASP A 8 -4.44 -5.64 8.95
C ASP A 8 -4.48 -5.33 7.46
N VAL A 9 -4.90 -4.13 7.06
CA VAL A 9 -4.88 -3.67 5.66
C VAL A 9 -3.45 -3.65 5.12
N VAL A 10 -2.50 -3.13 5.90
CA VAL A 10 -1.07 -3.12 5.52
C VAL A 10 -0.53 -4.55 5.34
N ARG A 11 -0.92 -5.49 6.21
CA ARG A 11 -0.51 -6.90 6.09
C ARG A 11 -1.13 -7.57 4.87
N ALA A 12 -2.38 -7.27 4.54
CA ALA A 12 -3.02 -7.76 3.33
C ALA A 12 -2.32 -7.23 2.06
N ILE A 13 -1.96 -5.93 2.05
CA ILE A 13 -1.17 -5.33 0.97
C ILE A 13 0.18 -6.02 0.81
N ALA A 14 0.86 -6.37 1.91
CA ALA A 14 2.16 -7.04 1.86
C ALA A 14 2.11 -8.49 1.33
N GLN A 15 0.92 -9.06 1.16
CA GLN A 15 0.71 -10.44 0.72
C GLN A 15 0.17 -10.54 -0.71
N VAL A 16 -0.03 -9.41 -1.40
CA VAL A 16 -0.52 -9.43 -2.79
C VAL A 16 0.50 -10.07 -3.71
N GLU A 17 0.01 -10.65 -4.81
CA GLU A 17 0.88 -11.19 -5.84
C GLU A 17 1.64 -10.05 -6.54
N THR A 18 2.92 -10.30 -6.80
CA THR A 18 3.83 -9.34 -7.43
C THR A 18 4.49 -9.92 -8.67
N MET A 19 5.02 -9.04 -9.50
CA MET A 19 5.77 -9.38 -10.70
C MET A 19 6.96 -8.45 -10.89
N THR A 20 7.91 -8.85 -11.75
CA THR A 20 8.92 -7.92 -12.27
C THR A 20 8.32 -7.12 -13.43
N LYS A 21 8.11 -5.82 -13.25
CA LYS A 21 7.58 -4.92 -14.29
C LYS A 21 8.72 -4.25 -15.05
N TYR A 22 8.54 -4.10 -16.37
CA TYR A 22 9.52 -3.48 -17.29
C TYR A 22 10.93 -4.09 -17.27
N GLY A 23 11.08 -5.33 -16.76
CA GLY A 23 12.36 -6.02 -16.67
C GLY A 23 13.34 -5.49 -15.62
N VAL A 24 12.94 -4.49 -14.80
CA VAL A 24 13.83 -3.87 -13.78
C VAL A 24 13.14 -3.58 -12.45
N MET A 25 11.81 -3.53 -12.39
CA MET A 25 11.07 -3.25 -11.16
C MET A 25 10.57 -4.56 -10.56
N GLU A 26 11.34 -5.12 -9.65
CA GLU A 26 10.95 -6.31 -8.86
C GLU A 26 9.84 -5.96 -7.85
N ASP A 27 9.11 -6.97 -7.39
CA ASP A 27 8.03 -6.86 -6.39
C ASP A 27 6.91 -5.85 -6.73
N TRP A 28 6.66 -5.61 -8.02
CA TRP A 28 5.58 -4.74 -8.46
C TRP A 28 4.22 -5.45 -8.31
N PRO A 29 3.22 -4.90 -7.57
CA PRO A 29 1.90 -5.51 -7.47
C PRO A 29 1.25 -5.74 -8.84
N ILE A 30 0.74 -6.96 -9.10
CA ILE A 30 0.06 -7.26 -10.37
C ILE A 30 -1.15 -6.35 -10.55
N ASP A 31 -1.96 -6.25 -9.49
CA ASP A 31 -3.10 -5.34 -9.41
C ASP A 31 -2.68 -4.04 -8.69
N ASP A 32 -3.09 -2.89 -9.23
CA ASP A 32 -2.72 -1.59 -8.68
C ASP A 32 -3.33 -1.38 -7.27
N ILE A 33 -2.49 -0.90 -6.35
CA ILE A 33 -2.91 -0.50 -5.01
C ILE A 33 -3.07 1.01 -4.99
N ILE A 34 -4.31 1.48 -5.12
CA ILE A 34 -4.63 2.89 -5.29
C ILE A 34 -5.00 3.52 -3.93
N ILE A 35 -4.39 4.66 -3.60
CA ILE A 35 -4.84 5.51 -2.51
C ILE A 35 -5.92 6.44 -3.06
N GLU A 36 -7.18 6.10 -2.80
CA GLU A 36 -8.33 6.84 -3.34
C GLU A 36 -8.49 8.26 -2.76
N SER A 37 -8.16 8.44 -1.47
CA SER A 37 -8.26 9.74 -0.81
C SER A 37 -7.39 9.81 0.44
N ILE A 38 -7.07 11.03 0.86
CA ILE A 38 -6.33 11.30 2.10
C ILE A 38 -7.13 12.33 2.92
N THR A 39 -7.45 11.98 4.15
CA THR A 39 -8.01 12.92 5.14
C THR A 39 -6.94 13.31 6.14
N ILE A 40 -6.65 14.62 6.25
CA ILE A 40 -5.72 15.15 7.24
C ILE A 40 -6.52 15.53 8.48
N ILE A 41 -6.19 14.89 9.61
CA ILE A 41 -6.79 15.19 10.91
C ILE A 41 -5.86 16.16 11.65
N HIS A 42 -6.37 17.35 11.97
CA HIS A 42 -5.69 18.29 12.84
C HIS A 42 -6.37 18.27 14.21
N SER A 43 -5.56 18.19 15.28
CA SER A 43 -6.07 18.37 16.65
C SER A 43 -5.95 19.85 16.96
N SER A 44 -7.08 20.52 17.20
CA SER A 44 -7.13 21.90 17.72
C SER A 44 -6.72 21.96 19.18
#